data_AF-A0A938D3S6-F1
#
_entry.id   AF-A0A938D3S6-F1
#
_cell.length_a   1.000
_cell.length_b   1.000
_cell.length_c   1.000
_cell.angle_alpha   90.00
_cell.angle_beta   90.00
_cell.angle_gamma   90.00
#
_symmetry.space_group_name_H-M   'P 1'
#
loop_
_entity.id
_entity.type
_entity.pdbx_description
1 polymer ?
#
loop_
_entity_poly.entity_id
_entity_poly.type
_entity_poly.pdbx_seq_one_letter_code
_entity_poly.pdbx_strand_id
1 'polypeptide(L)'
;RQFPKDLRDRIEGINVIYTLDTRLSKMRYGVSFELEGGDMPIAKEMLKEVAIFPRAMHPAVWTRETREKVMHVGGWMAFGLENHEDAEGDKLLDEVCHQINAMGTGTSAYWHDWSPTDMLIWDNHRMLHAVEGCDPQYERHTIRSTIQGDYGLGYFEDGKKIGEVYREEVFEDAN
;
A
#
# COMPACT_ATOMS: atom_id res chain seq x y z
N ARG A 1 -10.11 -13.62 -9.31
CA ARG A 1 -10.64 -14.14 -10.59
C ARG A 1 -11.19 -13.03 -11.50
N GLN A 2 -11.60 -11.88 -10.97
CA GLN A 2 -12.17 -10.77 -11.76
C GLN A 2 -11.12 -9.86 -12.42
N PHE A 3 -9.89 -9.80 -11.88
CA PHE A 3 -8.82 -8.98 -12.45
C PHE A 3 -8.45 -9.48 -13.86
N PRO A 4 -8.27 -8.59 -14.86
CA PRO A 4 -7.94 -8.98 -16.23
C PRO A 4 -6.72 -9.90 -16.31
N LYS A 5 -6.90 -11.03 -16.99
CA LYS A 5 -5.91 -12.11 -17.00
C LYS A 5 -4.62 -11.67 -17.69
N ASP A 6 -4.74 -10.97 -18.81
CA ASP A 6 -3.64 -10.42 -19.58
C ASP A 6 -2.80 -9.43 -18.75
N LEU A 7 -3.44 -8.53 -18.01
CA LEU A 7 -2.73 -7.56 -17.18
C LEU A 7 -2.07 -8.22 -15.97
N ARG A 8 -2.72 -9.22 -15.36
CA ARG A 8 -2.11 -10.05 -14.32
C ARG A 8 -0.88 -10.78 -14.86
N ASP A 9 -1.00 -11.42 -16.02
CA ASP A 9 0.07 -12.24 -16.58
C ASP A 9 1.29 -11.38 -16.97
N ARG A 10 1.10 -10.10 -17.30
CA ARG A 10 2.18 -9.13 -17.58
C ARG A 10 2.98 -8.74 -16.33
N ILE A 11 2.34 -8.63 -15.16
CA ILE A 11 2.99 -8.20 -13.91
C ILE A 11 3.40 -9.38 -13.01
N GLU A 12 2.87 -10.57 -13.26
CA GLU A 12 3.22 -11.77 -12.52
C GLU A 12 4.70 -12.15 -12.69
N GLY A 13 5.38 -12.44 -11.58
CA GLY A 13 6.81 -12.71 -11.55
C GLY A 13 7.69 -11.47 -11.42
N ILE A 14 7.10 -10.27 -11.39
CA ILE A 14 7.80 -8.99 -11.15
C ILE A 14 7.53 -8.55 -9.71
N ASN A 15 8.56 -8.00 -9.05
CA ASN A 15 8.39 -7.37 -7.74
C ASN A 15 7.99 -5.89 -7.90
N VAL A 16 7.05 -5.45 -7.07
CA VAL A 16 6.78 -4.03 -6.85
C VAL A 16 7.74 -3.51 -5.79
N ILE A 17 8.33 -2.36 -6.07
CA ILE A 17 9.19 -1.61 -5.16
C ILE A 17 8.30 -0.69 -4.34
N TYR A 18 8.43 -0.72 -3.01
CA TYR A 18 7.75 0.16 -2.08
C TYR A 18 8.75 1.00 -1.29
N THR A 19 8.37 2.24 -0.99
CA THR A 19 9.10 3.13 -0.07
C THR A 19 8.19 3.49 1.11
N LEU A 20 8.77 3.96 2.21
CA LEU A 20 7.95 4.48 3.33
C LEU A 20 7.44 5.92 3.11
N ASP A 21 7.60 6.48 1.91
CA ASP A 21 7.08 7.83 1.62
C ASP A 21 5.55 7.79 1.52
N THR A 22 4.89 8.27 2.57
CA THR A 22 3.42 8.27 2.66
C THR A 22 2.79 9.58 2.18
N ARG A 23 3.60 10.51 1.65
CA ARG A 23 3.09 11.77 1.09
C ARG A 23 2.26 11.49 -0.16
N LEU A 24 0.99 11.89 -0.11
CA LEU A 24 0.09 11.76 -1.26
C LEU A 24 0.59 12.60 -2.44
N SER A 25 1.32 13.70 -2.20
CA SER A 25 1.89 14.53 -3.28
C SER A 25 2.98 13.85 -4.11
N LYS A 26 3.48 12.71 -3.61
CA LYS A 26 4.50 11.88 -4.27
C LYS A 26 3.94 10.57 -4.82
N MET A 27 2.65 10.29 -4.60
CA MET A 27 2.01 9.11 -5.15
C MET A 27 2.04 9.18 -6.68
N ARG A 28 2.59 8.14 -7.32
CA ARG A 28 2.89 8.14 -8.76
C ARG A 28 1.84 7.45 -9.61
N TYR A 29 1.13 6.46 -9.06
CA TYR A 29 0.35 5.50 -9.85
C TYR A 29 -1.12 5.48 -9.43
N GLY A 30 -2.02 5.36 -10.41
CA GLY A 30 -3.45 5.23 -10.17
C GLY A 30 -4.07 6.46 -9.50
N VAL A 31 -3.52 7.65 -9.72
CA VAL A 31 -3.98 8.90 -9.09
C VAL A 31 -4.59 9.86 -10.09
N SER A 32 -5.69 10.47 -9.69
CA SER A 32 -6.35 11.56 -10.42
C SER A 32 -6.95 12.56 -9.42
N PHE A 33 -6.12 13.10 -8.53
CA PHE A 33 -6.54 14.05 -7.49
C PHE A 33 -5.58 15.23 -7.38
N GLU A 34 -6.09 16.33 -6.85
CA GLU A 34 -5.31 17.46 -6.37
C GLU A 34 -5.35 17.47 -4.83
N LEU A 35 -4.21 17.80 -4.21
CA LEU A 35 -4.10 17.88 -2.76
C LEU A 35 -4.43 19.28 -2.26
N GLU A 36 -5.62 19.43 -1.71
CA GLU A 36 -6.00 20.62 -0.97
C GLU A 36 -5.25 20.66 0.37
N GLY A 37 -4.53 21.75 0.64
CA GLY A 37 -3.74 21.92 1.87
C GLY A 37 -2.39 21.18 1.91
N GLY A 38 -2.04 20.45 0.85
CA GLY A 38 -0.77 19.72 0.73
C GLY A 38 -0.65 18.50 1.65
N ASP A 39 0.56 17.96 1.80
CA ASP A 39 0.76 16.77 2.65
C ASP A 39 0.59 17.07 4.14
N MET A 40 -0.01 16.11 4.83
CA MET A 40 -0.17 16.08 6.29
C MET A 40 1.19 16.25 7.01
N PRO A 41 1.24 16.97 8.14
CA PRO A 41 2.48 17.17 8.90
C PRO A 41 3.21 15.87 9.23
N ILE A 42 2.48 14.85 9.68
CA ILE A 42 3.05 13.53 10.03
C ILE A 42 3.82 12.89 8.86
N ALA A 43 3.31 13.02 7.63
CA ALA A 43 3.98 12.48 6.45
C ALA A 43 5.30 13.22 6.14
N LYS A 44 5.39 14.51 6.51
CA LYS A 44 6.62 15.31 6.37
C LYS A 44 7.63 14.99 7.47
N GLU A 45 7.18 14.76 8.69
CA GLU A 45 8.04 14.39 9.82
C GLU A 45 8.74 13.05 9.58
N MET A 46 8.03 12.11 8.94
CA MET A 46 8.57 10.80 8.58
C MET A 46 9.68 10.84 7.52
N LEU A 47 9.95 11.96 6.85
CA LEU A 47 10.92 12.03 5.75
C LEU A 47 12.35 11.65 6.15
N LYS A 48 12.73 11.89 7.42
CA LYS A 48 14.02 11.43 7.94
C LYS A 48 14.11 9.91 7.93
N GLU A 49 13.05 9.22 8.32
CA GLU A 49 12.97 7.76 8.25
C GLU A 49 12.96 7.27 6.81
N VAL A 50 12.16 7.90 5.94
CA VAL A 50 12.08 7.55 4.52
C VAL A 50 13.46 7.57 3.86
N ALA A 51 14.33 8.51 4.24
CA ALA A 51 15.68 8.65 3.68
C ALA A 51 16.65 7.53 4.11
N ILE A 52 16.38 6.82 5.21
CA ILE A 52 17.27 5.77 5.76
C ILE A 52 16.69 4.37 5.61
N PHE A 53 15.38 4.24 5.41
CA PHE A 53 14.73 2.96 5.23
C PHE A 53 14.97 2.44 3.80
N PRO A 54 15.47 1.20 3.66
CA PRO A 54 15.66 0.60 2.34
C PRO A 54 14.32 0.40 1.64
N ARG A 55 14.32 0.47 0.30
CA ARG A 55 13.19 0.06 -0.52
C ARG A 55 12.85 -1.41 -0.28
N ALA A 56 11.55 -1.72 -0.24
CA ALA A 56 11.04 -3.06 -0.06
C ALA A 56 10.54 -3.62 -1.40
N MET A 57 11.02 -4.80 -1.79
CA MET A 57 10.58 -5.52 -2.97
C MET A 57 9.61 -6.61 -2.55
N HIS A 58 8.41 -6.61 -3.12
CA HIS A 58 7.40 -7.63 -2.88
C HIS A 58 6.82 -8.13 -4.21
N PRO A 59 6.54 -9.43 -4.34
CA PRO A 59 5.95 -9.98 -5.56
C PRO A 59 4.61 -9.31 -5.84
N ALA A 60 4.44 -8.77 -7.05
CA ALA A 60 3.17 -8.18 -7.47
C ALA A 60 2.04 -9.21 -7.44
N VAL A 61 2.37 -10.47 -7.76
CA VAL A 61 1.47 -11.61 -7.65
C VAL A 61 2.19 -12.74 -6.93
N TRP A 62 1.58 -13.28 -5.89
CA TRP A 62 2.08 -14.46 -5.18
C TRP A 62 1.06 -15.58 -5.14
N THR A 63 1.52 -16.80 -4.87
CA THR A 63 0.67 -18.00 -4.85
C THR A 63 0.59 -18.57 -3.44
N ARG A 64 -0.63 -18.76 -2.96
CA ARG A 64 -0.91 -19.40 -1.67
C ARG A 64 -0.61 -20.89 -1.74
N GLU A 65 -0.45 -21.53 -0.58
CA GLU A 65 -0.35 -23.00 -0.49
C GLU A 65 -1.59 -23.68 -1.10
N THR A 66 -2.77 -23.07 -0.93
CA THR A 66 -4.05 -23.45 -1.53
C THR A 66 -4.17 -23.13 -3.03
N ARG A 67 -3.06 -22.70 -3.66
CA ARG A 67 -2.88 -22.48 -5.11
C ARG A 67 -3.59 -21.26 -5.69
N GLU A 68 -4.30 -20.46 -4.90
CA GLU A 68 -4.82 -19.20 -5.42
C GLU A 68 -3.72 -18.17 -5.58
N LYS A 69 -3.82 -17.39 -6.67
CA LYS A 69 -2.99 -16.22 -6.89
C LYS A 69 -3.57 -15.01 -6.16
N VAL A 70 -2.72 -14.24 -5.52
CA VAL A 70 -3.05 -13.02 -4.78
C VAL A 70 -2.29 -11.86 -5.39
N MET A 71 -3.01 -10.79 -5.72
CA MET A 71 -2.43 -9.54 -6.20
C MET A 71 -2.00 -8.71 -4.98
N HIS A 72 -0.72 -8.38 -4.88
CA HIS A 72 -0.11 -7.58 -3.82
C HIS A 72 0.47 -6.29 -4.41
N VAL A 73 -0.42 -5.46 -4.94
CA VAL A 73 -0.10 -4.19 -5.60
C VAL A 73 -0.97 -3.09 -5.00
N GLY A 74 -0.35 -2.05 -4.42
CA GLY A 74 -1.05 -0.86 -3.92
C GLY A 74 -0.35 0.42 -4.36
N GLY A 75 -1.07 1.36 -4.97
CA GLY A 75 -0.45 2.53 -5.61
C GLY A 75 0.19 3.54 -4.65
N TRP A 76 -0.26 3.61 -3.38
CA TRP A 76 0.10 4.72 -2.48
C TRP A 76 1.61 4.83 -2.24
N MET A 77 2.25 3.74 -1.83
CA MET A 77 3.67 3.68 -1.51
C MET A 77 4.53 3.07 -2.63
N ALA A 78 3.90 2.69 -3.74
CA ALA A 78 4.58 2.07 -4.85
C ALA A 78 5.54 3.06 -5.53
N PHE A 79 6.79 2.65 -5.65
CA PHE A 79 7.85 3.43 -6.27
C PHE A 79 8.08 3.03 -7.74
N GLY A 80 7.93 1.75 -8.07
CA GLY A 80 8.20 1.21 -9.40
C GLY A 80 8.20 -0.31 -9.44
N LEU A 81 8.65 -0.87 -10.56
CA LEU A 81 8.81 -2.32 -10.75
C LEU A 81 10.30 -2.68 -10.74
N GLU A 82 10.67 -3.73 -10.02
CA GLU A 82 12.06 -4.16 -9.92
C GLU A 82 12.61 -4.58 -11.29
N ASN A 83 13.81 -4.10 -11.63
CA ASN A 83 14.45 -4.24 -12.96
C ASN A 83 13.67 -3.58 -14.12
N HIS A 84 12.65 -2.78 -13.81
CA HIS A 84 11.77 -2.09 -14.76
C HIS A 84 11.45 -0.67 -14.26
N GLU A 85 12.44 0.03 -13.68
CA GLU A 85 12.33 1.43 -13.24
C GLU A 85 12.48 2.40 -14.43
N ASP A 86 11.75 2.12 -15.50
CA ASP A 86 11.71 2.87 -16.75
C ASP A 86 10.27 3.26 -17.12
N ALA A 87 10.11 3.99 -18.22
CA ALA A 87 8.82 4.48 -18.66
C ALA A 87 7.81 3.37 -18.98
N GLU A 88 8.27 2.20 -19.44
CA GLU A 88 7.38 1.07 -19.76
C GLU A 88 6.93 0.35 -18.49
N GLY A 89 7.82 0.18 -17.51
CA GLY A 89 7.48 -0.35 -16.19
C GLY A 89 6.53 0.58 -15.43
N ASP A 90 6.78 1.89 -15.48
CA ASP A 90 5.89 2.91 -14.91
C ASP A 90 4.49 2.81 -15.52
N LYS A 91 4.41 2.71 -16.85
CA LYS A 91 3.14 2.58 -17.56
C LYS A 91 2.40 1.29 -17.19
N LEU A 92 3.10 0.17 -17.08
CA LEU A 92 2.49 -1.10 -16.66
C LEU A 92 1.94 -1.02 -15.24
N LEU A 93 2.72 -0.49 -14.30
CA LEU A 93 2.29 -0.36 -12.91
C LEU A 93 1.12 0.62 -12.77
N ASP A 94 1.15 1.73 -13.50
CA ASP A 94 0.04 2.68 -13.56
C ASP A 94 -1.25 2.05 -14.10
N GLU A 95 -1.16 1.28 -15.18
CA GLU A 95 -2.28 0.54 -15.77
C GLU A 95 -2.87 -0.46 -14.76
N VAL A 96 -2.02 -1.18 -14.03
CA VAL A 96 -2.43 -2.12 -12.97
C VAL A 96 -3.13 -1.39 -11.83
N CYS A 97 -2.57 -0.30 -11.33
CA CYS A 97 -3.16 0.48 -10.24
C CYS A 97 -4.51 1.09 -10.64
N HIS A 98 -4.63 1.65 -11.85
CA HIS A 98 -5.91 2.15 -12.36
C HIS A 98 -6.95 1.03 -12.48
N GLN A 99 -6.56 -0.16 -12.95
CA GLN A 99 -7.47 -1.30 -13.03
C GLN A 99 -7.93 -1.77 -11.64
N ILE A 100 -7.03 -1.77 -10.64
CA ILE A 100 -7.39 -2.06 -9.24
C ILE A 100 -8.42 -1.06 -8.73
N ASN A 101 -8.19 0.25 -8.94
CA ASN A 101 -9.10 1.31 -8.50
C ASN A 101 -10.47 1.20 -9.19
N ALA A 102 -10.49 0.97 -10.50
CA ALA A 102 -11.74 0.75 -11.24
C ALA A 102 -12.52 -0.44 -10.66
N MET A 103 -11.85 -1.55 -10.33
CA MET A 103 -12.49 -2.69 -9.68
C MET A 103 -12.98 -2.39 -8.26
N GLY A 104 -12.28 -1.54 -7.52
CA GLY A 104 -12.68 -1.07 -6.18
C GLY A 104 -13.99 -0.29 -6.18
N THR A 105 -14.34 0.36 -7.30
CA THR A 105 -15.66 1.00 -7.48
C THR A 105 -16.75 0.03 -7.95
N GLY A 106 -16.39 -1.21 -8.29
CA GLY A 106 -17.29 -2.23 -8.83
C GLY A 106 -17.67 -3.30 -7.81
N THR A 107 -17.94 -4.51 -8.31
CA THR A 107 -18.36 -5.67 -7.49
C THR A 107 -17.22 -6.38 -6.77
N SER A 108 -15.99 -5.87 -6.88
CA SER A 108 -14.81 -6.45 -6.23
C SER A 108 -14.54 -5.87 -4.83
N ALA A 109 -15.30 -4.85 -4.42
CA ALA A 109 -15.15 -4.20 -3.12
C ALA A 109 -16.30 -4.54 -2.16
N TYR A 110 -15.95 -4.54 -0.88
CA TYR A 110 -16.90 -4.50 0.22
C TYR A 110 -16.91 -3.08 0.79
N TRP A 111 -18.10 -2.48 0.85
CA TRP A 111 -18.32 -1.15 1.42
C TRP A 111 -19.02 -1.32 2.76
N HIS A 112 -18.41 -0.77 3.82
CA HIS A 112 -18.95 -0.86 5.17
C HIS A 112 -19.51 0.48 5.60
N ASP A 113 -20.81 0.50 5.89
CA ASP A 113 -21.49 1.62 6.52
C ASP A 113 -21.34 1.47 8.04
N TRP A 114 -20.44 2.27 8.62
CA TRP A 114 -20.03 2.14 10.02
C TRP A 114 -21.15 2.54 10.96
N SER A 115 -21.40 1.70 11.97
CA SER A 115 -22.14 2.05 13.17
C SER A 115 -21.22 2.01 14.41
N PRO A 116 -21.52 2.78 15.47
CA PRO A 116 -20.81 2.64 16.74
C PRO A 116 -20.78 1.18 17.17
N THR A 117 -19.63 0.74 17.68
CA THR A 117 -19.34 -0.65 18.13
C THR A 117 -19.08 -1.69 17.03
N ASP A 118 -19.21 -1.33 15.76
CA ASP A 118 -18.79 -2.23 14.68
C ASP A 118 -17.30 -2.53 14.74
N MET A 119 -16.96 -3.78 14.43
CA MET A 119 -15.59 -4.25 14.32
C MET A 119 -15.43 -5.01 13.02
N LEU A 120 -14.46 -4.56 12.21
CA LEU A 120 -14.04 -5.27 11.01
C LEU A 120 -12.69 -5.93 11.23
N ILE A 121 -12.59 -7.17 10.75
CA ILE A 121 -11.34 -7.91 10.65
C ILE A 121 -11.16 -8.25 9.17
N TRP A 122 -9.98 -7.95 8.63
CA TRP A 122 -9.65 -8.29 7.25
C TRP A 122 -8.27 -8.97 7.16
N ASP A 123 -8.10 -9.79 6.13
CA ASP A 123 -6.84 -10.43 5.80
C ASP A 123 -5.98 -9.48 4.97
N ASN A 124 -4.99 -8.87 5.63
CA ASN A 124 -4.13 -7.85 5.02
C ASN A 124 -3.20 -8.41 3.92
N HIS A 125 -3.05 -9.73 3.79
CA HIS A 125 -2.24 -10.31 2.72
C HIS A 125 -2.94 -10.30 1.36
N ARG A 126 -4.26 -10.13 1.33
CA ARG A 126 -5.07 -10.26 0.10
C ARG A 126 -6.11 -9.15 -0.10
N MET A 127 -6.15 -8.18 0.80
CA MET A 127 -7.10 -7.07 0.77
C MET A 127 -6.34 -5.75 0.71
N LEU A 128 -6.76 -4.90 -0.22
CA LEU A 128 -6.51 -3.48 -0.13
C LEU A 128 -7.69 -2.84 0.60
N HIS A 129 -7.46 -1.67 1.19
CA HIS A 129 -8.52 -0.86 1.77
C HIS A 129 -8.29 0.61 1.43
N ALA A 130 -9.38 1.35 1.35
CA ALA A 130 -9.41 2.79 1.23
C ALA A 130 -10.32 3.34 2.32
N VAL A 131 -10.05 4.57 2.74
CA VAL A 131 -10.91 5.31 3.66
C VAL A 131 -11.53 6.48 2.90
N GLU A 132 -12.79 6.73 3.16
CA GLU A 132 -13.43 7.98 2.74
C GLU A 132 -13.30 9.02 3.86
N GLY A 133 -13.36 10.29 3.48
CA GLY A 133 -13.47 11.38 4.44
C GLY A 133 -14.79 11.29 5.21
N CYS A 134 -14.83 11.88 6.40
CA CYS A 134 -16.07 12.19 7.09
C CYS A 134 -16.38 13.68 6.97
N ASP A 135 -17.65 14.04 7.07
CA ASP A 135 -18.04 15.45 7.16
C ASP A 135 -17.32 16.09 8.36
N PRO A 136 -16.59 17.20 8.16
CA PRO A 136 -15.74 17.81 9.17
C PRO A 136 -16.51 18.33 10.40
N GLN A 137 -17.84 18.46 10.33
CA GLN A 137 -18.64 18.81 11.50
C GLN A 137 -18.73 17.68 12.53
N TYR A 138 -18.44 16.44 12.14
CA TYR A 138 -18.52 15.27 13.00
C TYR A 138 -17.15 14.74 13.38
N GLU A 139 -17.02 14.29 14.63
CA GLU A 139 -15.85 13.55 15.09
C GLU A 139 -15.96 12.08 14.65
N ARG A 140 -14.87 11.54 14.09
CA ARG A 140 -14.73 10.12 13.76
C ARG A 140 -13.48 9.56 14.43
N HIS A 141 -13.67 8.65 15.38
CA HIS A 141 -12.58 7.96 16.07
C HIS A 141 -12.62 6.47 15.81
N THR A 142 -11.50 5.91 15.34
CA THR A 142 -11.33 4.47 15.10
C THR A 142 -10.04 3.99 15.75
N ILE A 143 -10.09 2.81 16.39
CA ILE A 143 -8.91 2.16 16.97
C ILE A 143 -8.56 0.96 16.09
N ARG A 144 -7.28 0.81 15.77
CA ARG A 144 -6.78 -0.30 14.96
C ARG A 144 -5.66 -1.03 15.70
N SER A 145 -5.77 -2.36 15.72
CA SER A 145 -4.69 -3.27 16.06
C SER A 145 -4.33 -4.11 14.85
N THR A 146 -3.05 -4.42 14.69
CA THR A 146 -2.55 -5.30 13.62
C THR A 146 -1.88 -6.52 14.25
N ILE A 147 -2.21 -7.71 13.76
CA ILE A 147 -1.58 -8.96 14.19
C ILE A 147 -0.39 -9.22 13.27
N GLN A 148 0.77 -9.52 13.86
CA GLN A 148 1.96 -9.90 13.09
C GLN A 148 1.67 -11.17 12.27
N GLY A 149 1.89 -11.07 10.96
CA GLY A 149 1.79 -12.20 10.04
C GLY A 149 3.08 -13.01 9.95
N ASP A 150 3.00 -14.15 9.28
CA ASP A 150 4.11 -15.04 8.92
C ASP A 150 4.65 -14.78 7.50
N TYR A 151 4.01 -13.86 6.76
CA TYR A 151 4.33 -13.58 5.37
C TYR A 151 5.70 -12.92 5.20
N GLY A 152 6.59 -13.61 4.47
CA GLY A 152 7.98 -13.21 4.22
C GLY A 152 8.38 -13.29 2.74
N LEU A 153 7.47 -13.04 1.81
CA LEU A 153 7.74 -13.17 0.36
C LEU A 153 8.53 -12.01 -0.25
N GLY A 154 8.84 -10.96 0.52
CA GLY A 154 9.61 -9.81 0.07
C GLY A 154 11.00 -9.70 0.71
N TYR A 155 11.75 -8.71 0.29
CA TYR A 155 13.08 -8.39 0.82
C TYR A 155 13.38 -6.90 0.72
N PHE A 156 14.36 -6.45 1.48
CA PHE A 156 14.89 -5.09 1.38
C PHE A 156 16.04 -5.05 0.38
N GLU A 157 16.19 -3.92 -0.32
CA GLU A 157 17.24 -3.72 -1.34
C GLU A 157 18.67 -3.85 -0.81
N ASP A 158 18.87 -3.58 0.48
CA ASP A 158 20.15 -3.70 1.16
C ASP A 158 20.37 -5.08 1.81
N GLY A 159 19.43 -6.01 1.61
CA GLY A 159 19.50 -7.37 2.12
C GLY A 159 19.20 -7.51 3.62
N LYS A 160 18.81 -6.43 4.31
CA LYS A 160 18.34 -6.50 5.69
C LYS A 160 17.12 -7.42 5.80
N LYS A 161 16.94 -8.04 6.95
CA LYS A 161 15.78 -8.87 7.27
C LYS A 161 14.69 -8.06 7.96
N ILE A 162 13.47 -8.60 7.93
CA ILE A 162 12.35 -8.09 8.73
C ILE A 162 12.78 -8.08 10.20
N GLY A 163 12.66 -6.92 10.83
CA GLY A 163 13.10 -6.71 12.21
C GLY A 163 14.55 -6.25 12.38
N GLU A 164 15.36 -6.15 11.33
CA GLU A 164 16.69 -5.51 11.38
C GLU A 164 16.63 -4.02 11.01
N VAL A 165 15.46 -3.56 10.55
CA VAL A 165 15.18 -2.16 10.26
C VAL A 165 14.26 -1.63 11.37
N TYR A 166 14.82 -0.81 12.25
CA TYR A 166 14.09 -0.20 13.35
C TYR A 166 13.81 1.27 13.05
N ARG A 167 12.65 1.76 13.46
CA ARG A 167 12.47 3.20 13.65
C ARG A 167 13.33 3.63 14.83
N GLU A 168 14.04 4.74 14.70
CA GLU A 168 14.50 5.45 15.89
C GLU A 168 13.25 6.01 16.57
N GLU A 169 12.80 5.37 17.65
CA GLU A 169 11.73 5.91 18.48
C GLU A 169 12.25 7.18 19.16
N VAL A 170 11.93 8.34 18.59
CA VAL A 170 12.06 9.61 19.29
C VAL A 170 10.90 9.68 20.28
N PHE A 171 11.12 9.18 21.48
CA PHE A 171 10.30 9.58 22.61
C PHE A 171 10.61 11.04 22.90
N GLU A 172 9.75 11.96 22.43
CA GLU A 172 9.68 13.26 23.07
C GLU A 172 9.09 13.04 24.46
N ASP A 173 9.95 13.13 25.48
CA ASP A 173 9.53 13.18 26.87
C ASP A 173 8.48 14.29 27.00
N ALA A 174 7.23 13.89 27.23
CA ALA A 174 6.16 14.81 27.61
C ALA A 174 6.49 15.37 29.00
N ASN A 175 7.09 16.57 29.03
CA ASN A 175 7.16 17.42 30.22
C ASN A 175 5.95 18.36 30.28
#